data_AF-A0AAN7NZV9-F1
#
_entry.id   AF-A0AAN7NZV9-F1
#
_cell.length_a   1.000
_cell.length_b   1.000
_cell.length_c   1.000
_cell.angle_alpha   90.00
_cell.angle_beta   90.00
_cell.angle_gamma   90.00
#
_symmetry.space_group_name_H-M   'P 1'
#
loop_
_entity.id
_entity.type
_entity.pdbx_description
1 polymer ?
#
loop_
_entity_poly.entity_id
_entity_poly.type
_entity_poly.pdbx_seq_one_letter_code
_entity_poly.pdbx_strand_id
1 'polypeptide(L)'
;MEFKFDVSSILPSSIVEVNQSLIPPGFTGDRRFLSNVVAKVADIVDIMGDASAAAQGLSKPITTADRLRKADQTVYLLVDRNAKNGKGVVTGMLKTGRKSLYIFDRDGHHYHIAPPCVLDFYIHESRQRQGLGKQLFEHMLQKENVEPSKLAIDRPSEKLLSFMNKHYGLQNAMRQMNNYVVFDGFFPEPTNVEEGSSPALTKEPANGLQSFTTYGRYGAPRPPCSMGEIIHNQPPIQSNEPTGPQIASQ
;
A
#
# COMPACT_ATOMS: atom_id res chain seq x y z
N MET A 1 11.62 -22.27 0.19
CA MET A 1 12.95 -21.79 -0.26
C MET A 1 14.04 -22.39 0.60
N GLU A 2 15.04 -22.97 -0.05
CA GLU A 2 16.22 -23.52 0.62
C GLU A 2 17.41 -22.58 0.51
N PHE A 3 18.22 -22.53 1.57
CA PHE A 3 19.43 -21.72 1.62
C PHE A 3 20.67 -22.59 1.78
N LYS A 4 21.84 -22.04 1.43
CA LYS A 4 23.15 -22.71 1.57
C LYS A 4 23.67 -22.72 3.01
N PHE A 5 22.90 -22.19 3.95
CA PHE A 5 23.19 -22.12 5.38
C PHE A 5 22.01 -22.65 6.19
N ASP A 6 22.24 -22.90 7.49
CA ASP A 6 21.23 -23.34 8.44
C ASP A 6 20.31 -22.16 8.81
N VAL A 7 19.06 -22.20 8.33
CA VAL A 7 18.05 -21.18 8.57
C VAL A 7 17.59 -21.23 10.03
N SER A 8 17.41 -22.42 10.60
CA SER A 8 16.97 -22.63 11.97
C SER A 8 17.94 -22.03 12.99
N SER A 9 19.23 -21.93 12.67
CA SER A 9 20.23 -21.28 13.51
C SER A 9 20.13 -19.74 13.55
N ILE A 10 19.50 -19.14 12.54
CA ILE A 10 19.39 -17.68 12.37
C ILE A 10 18.00 -17.19 12.76
N LEU A 11 16.99 -17.98 12.41
CA LEU A 11 15.57 -17.71 12.62
C LEU A 11 15.06 -18.71 13.67
N PRO A 12 15.05 -18.35 14.97
CA PRO A 12 14.83 -19.31 16.05
C PRO A 12 13.37 -19.75 16.20
N SER A 13 12.43 -19.03 15.59
CA SER A 13 10.98 -19.22 15.74
C SER A 13 10.33 -19.61 14.43
N SER A 14 9.14 -20.22 14.49
CA SER A 14 8.37 -20.59 13.29
C SER A 14 7.89 -19.36 12.50
N ILE A 15 7.66 -18.24 13.17
CA ILE A 15 7.43 -16.94 12.53
C ILE A 15 8.45 -15.97 13.11
N VAL A 16 9.17 -15.26 12.24
CA VAL A 16 10.18 -14.28 12.63
C VAL A 16 9.88 -12.93 12.02
N GLU A 17 9.88 -11.91 12.88
CA GLU A 17 9.67 -10.51 12.51
C GLU A 17 11.02 -9.87 12.14
N VAL A 18 11.10 -9.29 10.95
CA VAL A 18 12.30 -8.63 10.44
C VAL A 18 11.95 -7.19 10.05
N ASN A 19 12.58 -6.22 10.70
CA ASN A 19 12.40 -4.80 10.43
C ASN A 19 13.61 -4.20 9.67
N GLN A 20 13.69 -2.87 9.58
CA GLN A 20 14.76 -2.14 8.91
C GLN A 20 16.20 -2.51 9.37
N SER A 21 16.36 -3.02 10.60
CA SER A 21 17.68 -3.43 11.11
C SER A 21 18.17 -4.74 10.51
N LEU A 22 17.26 -5.57 10.00
CA LEU A 22 17.51 -6.96 9.57
C LEU A 22 18.11 -7.87 10.65
N ILE A 23 17.98 -7.47 11.92
CA ILE A 23 18.45 -8.25 13.06
C ILE A 23 17.27 -9.11 13.54
N PRO A 24 17.42 -10.45 13.60
CA PRO A 24 16.40 -11.32 14.16
C PRO A 24 16.12 -10.99 15.64
N PRO A 25 14.87 -11.12 16.11
CA PRO A 25 14.51 -10.88 17.49
C PRO A 25 15.25 -11.85 18.42
N GLY A 26 15.75 -11.33 19.54
CA GLY A 26 16.49 -12.12 20.51
C GLY A 26 17.94 -12.47 20.10
N PHE A 27 18.48 -11.83 19.06
CA PHE A 27 19.88 -12.01 18.69
C PHE A 27 20.83 -11.62 19.84
N THR A 28 21.76 -12.52 20.16
CA THR A 28 22.85 -12.30 21.11
C THR A 28 24.17 -12.70 20.45
N GLY A 29 25.17 -11.82 20.43
CA GLY A 29 26.51 -12.16 19.94
C GLY A 29 27.36 -10.95 19.55
N ASP A 30 28.59 -11.23 19.17
CA ASP A 30 29.57 -10.21 18.83
C ASP A 30 29.31 -9.54 17.47
N ARG A 31 29.93 -8.36 17.27
CA ARG A 31 29.79 -7.54 16.05
C ARG A 31 30.02 -8.31 14.75
N ARG A 32 30.99 -9.24 14.71
CA ARG A 32 31.28 -10.05 13.51
C ARG A 32 30.15 -11.02 13.20
N PHE A 33 29.61 -11.66 14.23
CA PHE A 33 28.49 -12.59 14.10
C PHE A 33 27.23 -11.85 13.66
N LEU A 34 26.99 -10.66 14.21
CA LEU A 34 25.88 -9.78 13.81
C LEU A 34 25.91 -9.44 12.32
N SER A 35 27.07 -9.02 11.81
CA SER A 35 27.23 -8.70 10.38
C SER A 35 26.92 -9.90 9.48
N ASN A 36 27.38 -11.10 9.88
CA ASN A 36 27.08 -12.33 9.15
C ASN A 36 25.58 -12.68 9.18
N VAL A 37 24.93 -12.53 10.33
CA VAL A 37 23.49 -12.77 10.49
C VAL A 37 22.68 -11.79 9.64
N VAL A 38 22.98 -10.50 9.71
CA VAL A 38 22.31 -9.46 8.91
C VAL A 38 22.45 -9.73 7.41
N ALA A 39 23.63 -10.15 6.95
CA ALA A 39 23.84 -10.52 5.54
C ALA A 39 22.95 -11.71 5.13
N LYS A 40 22.87 -12.75 5.96
CA LYS A 40 22.03 -13.92 5.67
C LYS A 40 20.54 -13.61 5.72
N VAL A 41 20.10 -12.75 6.64
CA VAL A 41 18.71 -12.29 6.69
C VAL A 41 18.37 -11.45 5.46
N ALA A 42 19.29 -10.58 5.01
CA ALA A 42 19.14 -9.86 3.77
C ALA A 42 18.95 -10.81 2.58
N ASP A 43 19.81 -11.83 2.44
CA ASP A 43 19.69 -12.85 1.39
C ASP A 43 18.32 -13.57 1.43
N ILE A 44 17.81 -13.87 2.63
CA ILE A 44 16.48 -14.48 2.79
C ILE A 44 15.39 -13.55 2.26
N VAL A 45 15.41 -12.27 2.67
CA VAL A 45 14.40 -11.28 2.25
C VAL A 45 14.45 -11.08 0.73
N ASP A 46 15.65 -10.97 0.14
CA ASP A 46 15.82 -10.77 -1.30
C ASP A 46 15.31 -11.98 -2.10
N ILE A 47 15.69 -13.21 -1.70
CA ILE A 47 15.23 -14.43 -2.38
C ILE A 47 13.71 -14.61 -2.26
N MET A 48 13.13 -14.33 -1.09
CA MET A 48 11.67 -14.39 -0.91
C MET A 48 10.96 -13.28 -1.69
N GLY A 49 11.56 -12.09 -1.79
CA GLY A 49 11.09 -10.97 -2.58
C GLY A 49 11.07 -11.27 -4.08
N ASP A 50 12.13 -11.87 -4.60
CA ASP A 50 12.22 -12.31 -6.00
C ASP A 50 11.18 -13.39 -6.31
N ALA A 51 11.01 -14.37 -5.42
CA ALA A 51 9.99 -15.40 -5.57
C ALA A 51 8.56 -14.81 -5.56
N SER A 52 8.30 -13.85 -4.67
CA SER A 52 7.03 -13.12 -4.64
C SER A 52 6.78 -12.35 -5.95
N ALA A 53 7.81 -11.66 -6.46
CA ALA A 53 7.74 -10.90 -7.71
C ALA A 53 7.42 -11.80 -8.89
N ALA A 54 8.10 -12.94 -9.01
CA ALA A 54 7.86 -13.93 -10.06
C ALA A 54 6.42 -14.47 -10.00
N ALA A 55 5.92 -14.80 -8.80
CA ALA A 55 4.56 -15.31 -8.60
C ALA A 55 3.46 -14.27 -8.92
N GLN A 56 3.77 -12.98 -8.80
CA GLN A 56 2.88 -11.87 -9.12
C GLN A 56 3.06 -11.34 -10.56
N GLY A 57 4.02 -11.87 -11.32
CA GLY A 57 4.33 -11.39 -12.68
C GLY A 57 4.97 -10.00 -12.72
N LEU A 58 5.64 -9.58 -11.65
CA LEU A 58 6.32 -8.29 -11.56
C LEU A 58 7.72 -8.37 -12.19
N SER A 59 8.12 -7.32 -12.91
CA SER A 59 9.45 -7.25 -13.52
C SER A 59 10.60 -7.03 -12.53
N LYS A 60 10.29 -6.45 -11.36
CA LYS A 60 11.26 -6.20 -10.29
C LYS A 60 10.61 -6.48 -8.94
N PRO A 61 11.36 -6.99 -7.95
CA PRO A 61 10.86 -7.19 -6.60
C PRO A 61 10.49 -5.88 -5.92
N ILE A 62 9.34 -5.89 -5.27
CA ILE A 62 8.85 -4.81 -4.39
C ILE A 62 9.33 -4.98 -2.94
N THR A 63 9.89 -6.14 -2.62
CA THR A 63 10.45 -6.47 -1.31
C THR A 63 11.90 -6.86 -1.51
N THR A 64 12.81 -6.06 -0.95
CA THR A 64 14.24 -6.34 -0.90
C THR A 64 14.78 -5.83 0.44
N ALA A 65 15.90 -6.38 0.89
CA ALA A 65 16.58 -5.94 2.11
C ALA A 65 16.91 -4.44 2.05
N ASP A 66 17.33 -3.95 0.89
CA ASP A 66 17.65 -2.54 0.67
C ASP A 66 16.43 -1.62 0.73
N ARG A 67 15.27 -2.06 0.23
CA ARG A 67 14.01 -1.31 0.38
C ARG A 67 13.55 -1.33 1.83
N LEU A 68 13.67 -2.46 2.52
CA LEU A 68 13.29 -2.64 3.91
C LEU A 68 14.12 -1.76 4.85
N ARG A 69 15.44 -1.63 4.63
CA ARG A 69 16.31 -0.72 5.40
C ARG A 69 15.92 0.76 5.32
N LYS A 70 15.23 1.17 4.25
CA LYS A 70 14.88 2.56 3.96
C LYS A 70 13.43 2.90 4.32
N ALA A 71 12.66 1.93 4.79
CA ALA A 71 11.23 2.09 5.04
C ALA A 71 10.88 1.54 6.42
N ASP A 72 9.96 2.22 7.09
CA ASP A 72 9.35 1.71 8.32
C ASP A 72 8.31 0.63 7.97
N GLN A 73 8.83 -0.58 7.74
CA GLN A 73 8.10 -1.76 7.31
C GLN A 73 8.60 -2.97 8.09
N THR A 74 7.71 -3.95 8.25
CA THR A 74 8.01 -5.22 8.91
C THR A 74 7.75 -6.35 7.92
N VAL A 75 8.67 -7.30 7.86
CA VAL A 75 8.52 -8.56 7.12
C VAL A 75 8.41 -9.70 8.12
N TYR A 76 7.29 -10.41 8.09
CA TYR A 76 7.07 -11.65 8.82
C TYR A 76 7.47 -12.82 7.94
N LEU A 77 8.47 -13.58 8.36
CA LEU A 77 8.96 -14.78 7.66
C LEU A 77 8.42 -16.04 8.34
N LEU A 78 7.83 -16.94 7.54
CA LEU A 78 7.36 -18.24 8.00
C LEU A 78 8.41 -19.32 7.73
N VAL A 79 8.82 -20.02 8.78
CA VAL A 79 9.91 -21.01 8.78
C VAL A 79 9.37 -22.38 9.17
N ASP A 80 9.54 -23.36 8.28
CA ASP A 80 9.38 -24.77 8.61
C ASP A 80 10.74 -25.29 9.11
N ARG A 81 10.90 -25.34 10.44
CA ARG A 81 12.17 -25.68 11.11
C ARG A 81 12.53 -27.16 11.03
N ASN A 82 11.54 -28.03 10.84
CA ASN A 82 11.76 -29.48 10.82
C ASN A 82 12.23 -29.97 9.45
N ALA A 83 12.01 -29.18 8.40
CA ALA A 83 12.49 -29.48 7.07
C ALA A 83 14.02 -29.59 6.99
N LYS A 84 14.50 -30.35 5.99
CA LYS A 84 15.91 -30.50 5.63
C LYS A 84 16.80 -30.91 6.81
N ASN A 85 16.43 -31.99 7.48
CA ASN A 85 17.14 -32.54 8.64
C ASN A 85 17.35 -31.49 9.76
N GLY A 86 16.33 -30.66 10.01
CA GLY A 86 16.36 -29.62 11.06
C GLY A 86 17.00 -28.29 10.65
N LYS A 87 17.58 -28.18 9.44
CA LYS A 87 18.21 -26.93 8.95
C LYS A 87 17.19 -25.82 8.63
N GLY A 88 15.92 -26.18 8.53
CA GLY A 88 14.82 -25.26 8.30
C GLY A 88 14.72 -24.76 6.85
N VAL A 89 13.50 -24.42 6.44
CA VAL A 89 13.22 -23.78 5.15
C VAL A 89 12.24 -22.63 5.34
N VAL A 90 12.42 -21.54 4.59
CA VAL A 90 11.48 -20.42 4.59
C VAL A 90 10.36 -20.75 3.61
N THR A 91 9.12 -20.72 4.08
CA THR A 91 7.93 -21.15 3.32
C THR A 91 6.99 -20.00 2.97
N GLY A 92 7.13 -18.85 3.61
CA GLY A 92 6.26 -17.70 3.39
C GLY A 92 6.83 -16.39 3.89
N MET A 93 6.27 -15.30 3.38
CA MET A 93 6.64 -13.93 3.67
C MET A 93 5.37 -13.05 3.65
N LEU A 94 5.19 -12.20 4.66
CA LEU A 94 4.16 -11.16 4.71
C LEU A 94 4.84 -9.84 5.07
N LYS A 95 4.70 -8.81 4.23
CA LYS A 95 5.24 -7.48 4.48
C LYS A 95 4.12 -6.51 4.80
N THR A 96 4.27 -5.78 5.90
CA THR A 96 3.36 -4.72 6.31
C THR A 96 4.09 -3.40 6.57
N GLY A 97 3.33 -2.33 6.68
CA GLY A 97 3.83 -1.03 7.11
C GLY A 97 2.76 0.04 7.00
N ARG A 98 2.96 1.17 7.67
CA ARG A 98 2.01 2.28 7.59
C ARG A 98 2.24 3.10 6.33
N LYS A 99 1.17 3.51 5.65
CA LYS A 99 1.24 4.39 4.48
C LYS A 99 0.26 5.54 4.64
N SER A 100 0.70 6.75 4.33
CA SER A 100 -0.19 7.92 4.26
C SER A 100 -0.96 7.85 2.95
N LEU A 101 -2.28 7.68 3.04
CA LEU A 101 -3.18 7.43 1.93
C LEU A 101 -4.33 8.43 1.93
N TYR A 102 -4.73 8.84 0.73
CA TYR A 102 -6.03 9.47 0.47
C TYR A 102 -7.00 8.38 0.02
N ILE A 103 -8.06 8.16 0.79
CA ILE A 103 -9.02 7.07 0.59
C ILE A 103 -10.43 7.65 0.58
N PHE A 104 -11.28 7.13 -0.29
CA PHE A 104 -12.67 7.55 -0.47
C PHE A 104 -13.62 6.47 0.01
N ASP A 105 -14.65 6.87 0.75
CA ASP A 105 -15.77 6.00 1.08
C ASP A 105 -16.75 5.88 -0.11
N ARG A 106 -17.85 5.13 0.09
CA ARG A 106 -18.85 4.91 -0.96
C ARG A 106 -19.71 6.14 -1.25
N ASP A 107 -19.83 7.03 -0.28
CA ASP A 107 -20.59 8.28 -0.39
C ASP A 107 -19.74 9.40 -1.03
N GLY A 108 -18.45 9.14 -1.26
CA GLY A 108 -17.50 10.05 -1.90
C GLY A 108 -16.76 10.95 -0.91
N HIS A 109 -16.95 10.78 0.40
CA HIS A 109 -16.12 11.50 1.38
C HIS A 109 -14.69 10.96 1.33
N HIS A 110 -13.73 11.86 1.51
CA HIS A 110 -12.31 11.54 1.45
C HIS A 110 -11.67 11.68 2.82
N TYR A 111 -10.70 10.81 3.07
CA TYR A 111 -9.96 10.72 4.32
C TYR A 111 -8.47 10.71 4.00
N HIS A 112 -7.71 11.57 4.66
CA HIS A 112 -6.24 11.53 4.66
C HIS A 112 -5.77 10.89 5.96
N ILE A 113 -5.37 9.61 5.88
CA ILE A 113 -5.03 8.79 7.05
C ILE A 113 -3.78 7.97 6.80
N ALA A 114 -3.18 7.43 7.86
CA ALA A 114 -2.00 6.58 7.78
C ALA A 114 -2.27 5.15 8.28
N PRO A 115 -3.11 4.34 7.61
CA PRO A 115 -3.50 3.01 8.09
C PRO A 115 -2.34 2.00 8.03
N PRO A 116 -2.42 0.91 8.82
CA PRO A 116 -1.59 -0.28 8.59
C PRO A 116 -1.95 -0.91 7.24
N CYS A 117 -0.92 -1.25 6.47
CA CYS A 117 -1.09 -1.78 5.12
C CYS A 117 -0.43 -3.13 4.94
N VAL A 118 -1.07 -4.01 4.16
CA VAL A 118 -0.44 -5.20 3.59
C VAL A 118 0.19 -4.83 2.25
N LEU A 119 1.50 -5.01 2.14
CA LEU A 119 2.32 -4.47 1.05
C LEU A 119 2.95 -5.53 0.16
N ASP A 120 3.10 -6.76 0.65
CA ASP A 120 3.50 -7.93 -0.11
C ASP A 120 3.11 -9.18 0.67
N PHE A 121 2.61 -10.21 0.00
CA PHE A 121 2.21 -11.45 0.69
C PHE A 121 2.39 -12.65 -0.23
N TYR A 122 3.25 -13.57 0.22
CA TYR A 122 3.67 -14.71 -0.57
C TYR A 122 3.83 -15.96 0.30
N ILE A 123 3.28 -17.07 -0.19
CA ILE A 123 3.54 -18.41 0.31
C ILE A 123 4.09 -19.21 -0.86
N HIS A 124 5.19 -19.93 -0.63
CA HIS A 124 5.82 -20.77 -1.64
C HIS A 124 4.80 -21.72 -2.29
N GLU A 125 4.86 -21.88 -3.61
CA GLU A 125 3.81 -22.51 -4.42
C GLU A 125 3.48 -23.92 -3.93
N SER A 126 4.51 -24.72 -3.62
CA SER A 126 4.35 -26.09 -3.10
C SER A 126 3.72 -26.19 -1.71
N ARG A 127 3.55 -25.06 -1.02
CA ARG A 127 3.01 -24.96 0.34
C ARG A 127 1.71 -24.15 0.39
N GLN A 128 1.21 -23.68 -0.75
CA GLN A 128 -0.07 -22.95 -0.81
C GLN A 128 -1.25 -23.86 -0.43
N ARG A 129 -2.32 -23.24 0.07
CA ARG A 129 -3.59 -23.89 0.48
C ARG A 129 -3.49 -24.88 1.65
N GLN A 130 -2.39 -24.89 2.38
CA GLN A 130 -2.19 -25.73 3.59
C GLN A 130 -2.45 -24.97 4.91
N GLY A 131 -3.11 -23.80 4.87
CA GLY A 131 -3.39 -22.99 6.07
C GLY A 131 -2.25 -22.06 6.52
N LEU A 132 -1.03 -22.22 5.98
CA LEU A 132 0.15 -21.42 6.32
C LEU A 132 -0.05 -19.90 6.15
N GLY A 133 -0.75 -19.49 5.08
CA GLY A 133 -1.08 -18.09 4.86
C GLY A 133 -1.94 -17.50 5.98
N LYS A 134 -2.92 -18.27 6.48
CA LYS A 134 -3.78 -17.84 7.59
C LYS A 134 -2.97 -17.73 8.88
N GLN A 135 -2.13 -18.73 9.17
CA GLN A 135 -1.26 -18.71 10.34
C GLN A 135 -0.36 -17.47 10.36
N LEU A 136 0.28 -17.15 9.23
CA LEU A 136 1.16 -15.99 9.12
C LEU A 136 0.39 -14.67 9.28
N PHE A 137 -0.78 -14.57 8.66
CA PHE A 137 -1.62 -13.38 8.73
C PHE A 137 -2.21 -13.16 10.13
N GLU A 138 -2.68 -14.21 10.80
CA GLU A 138 -3.17 -14.14 12.19
C GLU A 138 -2.08 -13.70 13.17
N HIS A 139 -0.85 -14.19 12.98
CA HIS A 139 0.28 -13.73 13.79
C HIS A 139 0.51 -12.22 13.63
N MET A 140 0.48 -11.72 12.39
CA MET A 140 0.60 -10.29 12.12
C MET A 140 -0.54 -9.48 12.76
N LEU A 141 -1.80 -9.93 12.63
CA LEU A 141 -2.94 -9.24 13.23
C LEU A 141 -2.83 -9.13 14.76
N GLN A 142 -2.38 -10.22 15.42
CA GLN A 142 -2.16 -10.23 16.87
C GLN A 142 -1.02 -9.31 17.28
N LYS A 143 0.07 -9.28 16.51
CA LYS A 143 1.25 -8.45 16.80
C LYS A 143 0.97 -6.96 16.60
N GLU A 144 0.28 -6.61 15.53
CA GLU A 144 -0.07 -5.22 15.22
C GLU A 144 -1.34 -4.75 15.97
N ASN A 145 -2.03 -5.66 16.67
CA ASN A 145 -3.28 -5.42 17.37
C ASN A 145 -4.31 -4.69 16.49
N VAL A 146 -4.56 -5.25 15.31
CA VAL A 146 -5.40 -4.65 14.27
C VAL A 146 -6.45 -5.64 13.79
N GLU A 147 -7.65 -5.14 13.52
CA GLU A 147 -8.70 -5.92 12.86
C GLU A 147 -8.47 -6.02 11.35
N PRO A 148 -8.81 -7.15 10.70
CA PRO A 148 -8.66 -7.32 9.26
C PRO A 148 -9.33 -6.22 8.42
N SER A 149 -10.50 -5.74 8.83
CA SER A 149 -11.27 -4.68 8.15
C SER A 149 -10.57 -3.32 8.16
N LYS A 150 -9.65 -3.09 9.11
CA LYS A 150 -8.90 -1.84 9.27
C LYS A 150 -7.59 -1.81 8.48
N LEU A 151 -7.30 -2.86 7.71
CA LEU A 151 -6.13 -2.94 6.83
C LEU A 151 -6.44 -2.35 5.45
N ALA A 152 -5.49 -1.60 4.91
CA ALA A 152 -5.45 -1.29 3.48
C ALA A 152 -4.51 -2.27 2.75
N ILE A 153 -4.89 -2.76 1.59
CA ILE A 153 -4.08 -3.74 0.84
C ILE A 153 -3.60 -3.10 -0.46
N ASP A 154 -2.28 -3.08 -0.69
CA ASP A 154 -1.68 -2.55 -1.91
C ASP A 154 -1.83 -3.56 -3.05
N ARG A 155 -2.58 -3.22 -4.09
CA ARG A 155 -2.75 -4.01 -5.33
C ARG A 155 -2.96 -5.51 -5.08
N PRO A 156 -4.00 -5.91 -4.31
CA PRO A 156 -4.21 -7.32 -3.99
C PRO A 156 -4.43 -8.18 -5.24
N SER A 157 -3.82 -9.36 -5.24
CA SER A 157 -4.15 -10.41 -6.21
C SER A 157 -5.54 -11.00 -5.93
N GLU A 158 -6.16 -11.62 -6.94
CA GLU A 158 -7.43 -12.33 -6.78
C GLU A 158 -7.36 -13.46 -5.74
N LYS A 159 -6.19 -14.11 -5.61
CA LYS A 159 -5.93 -15.10 -4.56
C LYS A 159 -6.00 -14.47 -3.16
N LEU A 160 -5.48 -13.25 -3.00
CA LEU A 160 -5.52 -12.51 -1.74
C LEU A 160 -6.94 -12.03 -1.42
N LEU A 161 -7.67 -11.45 -2.39
CA LEU A 161 -9.08 -11.09 -2.18
C LEU A 161 -9.93 -12.29 -1.75
N SER A 162 -9.76 -13.43 -2.42
CA SER A 162 -10.43 -14.69 -2.05
C SER A 162 -10.04 -15.18 -0.65
N PHE A 163 -8.77 -14.99 -0.27
CA PHE A 163 -8.27 -15.32 1.07
C PHE A 163 -8.92 -14.43 2.15
N MET A 164 -9.03 -13.12 1.91
CA MET A 164 -9.66 -12.18 2.83
C MET A 164 -11.15 -12.52 3.06
N ASN A 165 -11.88 -12.79 1.97
CA ASN A 165 -13.29 -13.21 2.06
C ASN A 165 -13.43 -14.52 2.84
N LYS A 166 -12.65 -15.56 2.48
CA LYS A 166 -12.75 -16.89 3.10
C LYS A 166 -12.46 -16.88 4.61
N HIS A 167 -11.45 -16.13 5.04
CA HIS A 167 -10.94 -16.23 6.41
C HIS A 167 -11.41 -15.13 7.34
N TYR A 168 -11.81 -13.97 6.81
CA TYR A 168 -12.19 -12.81 7.60
C TYR A 168 -13.57 -12.25 7.22
N GLY A 169 -14.29 -12.90 6.30
CA GLY A 169 -15.62 -12.45 5.86
C GLY A 169 -15.60 -11.11 5.13
N LEU A 170 -14.42 -10.62 4.73
CA LEU A 170 -14.28 -9.33 4.07
C LEU A 170 -14.71 -9.43 2.61
N GLN A 171 -15.96 -9.04 2.39
CA GLN A 171 -16.61 -8.96 1.08
C GLN A 171 -16.63 -7.51 0.60
N ASN A 172 -17.03 -7.29 -0.66
CA ASN A 172 -17.18 -5.96 -1.26
C ASN A 172 -15.91 -5.09 -1.22
N ALA A 173 -14.82 -5.60 -1.78
CA ALA A 173 -13.57 -4.85 -1.91
C ALA A 173 -13.78 -3.49 -2.61
N MET A 174 -13.44 -2.40 -1.93
CA MET A 174 -13.48 -1.04 -2.45
C MET A 174 -12.12 -0.67 -3.05
N ARG A 175 -12.02 -0.75 -4.39
CA ARG A 175 -10.81 -0.35 -5.12
C ARG A 175 -10.70 1.18 -5.16
N GLN A 176 -9.57 1.69 -4.72
CA GLN A 176 -9.26 3.11 -4.65
C GLN A 176 -8.44 3.54 -5.88
N MET A 177 -8.47 4.84 -6.20
CA MET A 177 -7.71 5.39 -7.35
C MET A 177 -6.19 5.22 -7.21
N ASN A 178 -5.68 5.15 -5.97
CA ASN A 178 -4.26 4.90 -5.68
C ASN A 178 -3.86 3.41 -5.77
N ASN A 179 -4.76 2.54 -6.26
CA ASN A 179 -4.61 1.09 -6.38
C ASN A 179 -4.66 0.30 -5.05
N TYR A 180 -4.91 0.97 -3.93
CA TYR A 180 -5.19 0.26 -2.68
C TYR A 180 -6.62 -0.28 -2.70
N VAL A 181 -6.83 -1.31 -1.90
CA VAL A 181 -8.15 -1.87 -1.61
C VAL A 181 -8.39 -1.79 -0.12
N VAL A 182 -9.57 -1.32 0.24
CA VAL A 182 -10.11 -1.36 1.60
C VAL A 182 -11.44 -2.11 1.59
N PHE A 183 -11.95 -2.46 2.76
CA PHE A 183 -13.21 -3.19 2.91
C PHE A 183 -14.21 -2.42 3.76
N ASP A 184 -15.45 -2.89 3.77
CA ASP A 184 -16.47 -2.39 4.68
C ASP A 184 -15.97 -2.50 6.15
N GLY A 185 -16.25 -1.48 6.96
CA GLY A 185 -15.71 -1.36 8.31
C GLY A 185 -14.31 -0.75 8.39
N PHE A 186 -13.69 -0.36 7.28
CA PHE A 186 -12.39 0.35 7.30
C PHE A 186 -12.50 1.78 7.86
N PHE A 187 -13.47 2.54 7.38
CA PHE A 187 -13.68 3.94 7.75
C PHE A 187 -14.16 4.06 9.21
N PRO A 188 -13.91 5.20 9.87
CA PRO A 188 -14.56 5.49 11.14
C PRO A 188 -16.08 5.49 10.93
N GLU A 189 -16.82 4.90 11.87
CA GLU A 189 -18.26 5.10 11.89
C GLU A 189 -18.53 6.59 12.07
N PRO A 190 -19.58 7.14 11.43
CA PRO A 190 -20.02 8.47 11.76
C PRO A 190 -20.32 8.48 13.26
N THR A 191 -19.49 9.18 14.03
CA THR A 191 -19.85 9.48 15.41
C THR A 191 -21.17 10.22 15.29
N ASN A 192 -22.26 9.61 15.74
CA ASN A 192 -23.44 10.35 16.16
C ASN A 192 -22.98 11.17 17.37
N VAL A 193 -22.22 12.23 17.10
CA VAL A 193 -22.14 13.35 18.00
C VAL A 193 -23.58 13.84 18.08
N GLU A 194 -24.25 13.50 19.17
CA GLU A 194 -25.43 14.22 19.61
C GLU A 194 -25.16 15.70 19.37
N GLU A 195 -26.10 16.38 18.70
CA GLU A 195 -26.07 17.81 18.45
C GLU A 195 -26.01 18.56 19.79
N GLY A 196 -24.80 18.63 20.36
CA GLY A 196 -24.46 19.47 21.48
C GLY A 196 -24.47 20.90 20.98
N SER A 197 -25.57 21.58 21.26
CA SER A 197 -25.87 22.98 20.97
C SER A 197 -24.62 23.86 20.83
N SER A 198 -24.30 24.25 19.60
CA SER A 198 -23.40 25.37 19.36
C SER A 198 -24.14 26.68 19.69
N PRO A 199 -23.62 27.57 20.55
CA PRO A 199 -24.19 28.90 20.68
C PRO A 199 -23.88 29.69 19.40
N ALA A 200 -24.91 30.28 18.80
CA ALA A 200 -24.78 31.15 17.65
C ALA A 200 -23.86 32.34 17.97
N LEU A 201 -22.72 32.40 17.30
CA LEU A 201 -21.85 33.57 17.25
C LEU A 201 -21.82 34.08 15.81
N THR A 202 -22.69 35.05 15.53
CA THR A 202 -22.64 35.93 14.37
C THR A 202 -21.29 36.63 14.30
N LYS A 203 -20.47 36.32 13.28
CA LYS A 203 -19.32 37.15 12.90
C LYS A 203 -19.68 37.94 11.64
N GLU A 204 -19.95 39.22 11.85
CA GLU A 204 -19.98 40.26 10.83
C GLU A 204 -18.63 40.35 10.10
N PRO A 205 -18.60 40.53 8.76
CA PRO A 205 -17.39 40.94 8.07
C PRO A 205 -17.21 42.46 8.20
N ALA A 206 -16.26 42.87 9.04
CA ALA A 206 -15.79 44.26 9.11
C ALA A 206 -14.82 44.54 7.94
N ASN A 207 -15.34 45.05 6.83
CA ASN A 207 -14.73 46.15 6.08
C ASN A 207 -15.64 46.55 4.91
N GLY A 208 -16.24 47.73 5.04
CA GLY A 208 -16.93 48.38 3.93
C GLY A 208 -15.93 48.92 2.91
N LEU A 209 -16.11 48.55 1.63
CA LEU A 209 -15.97 49.47 0.50
C LEU A 209 -16.60 48.87 -0.78
N GLN A 210 -17.79 49.37 -1.07
CA GLN A 210 -18.37 49.71 -2.39
C GLN A 210 -18.34 48.71 -3.56
N SER A 211 -19.56 48.37 -3.98
CA SER A 211 -19.95 48.01 -5.35
C SER A 211 -19.42 49.04 -6.37
N PHE A 212 -18.71 48.57 -7.39
CA PHE A 212 -18.62 49.27 -8.68
C PHE A 212 -18.74 48.32 -9.87
N THR A 213 -19.64 48.73 -10.76
CA THR A 213 -19.82 48.30 -12.14
C THR A 213 -18.56 48.52 -13.00
N THR A 214 -18.43 47.67 -14.02
CA THR A 214 -17.95 47.94 -15.39
C THR A 214 -16.85 48.99 -15.59
N TYR A 215 -15.65 48.54 -15.97
CA TYR A 215 -14.81 48.93 -17.14
C TYR A 215 -13.35 48.55 -16.81
N GLY A 216 -12.71 47.84 -17.76
CA GLY A 216 -11.58 46.95 -17.49
C GLY A 216 -10.20 47.59 -17.25
N ARG A 217 -9.22 46.71 -17.02
CA ARG A 217 -7.83 46.75 -17.53
C ARG A 217 -7.10 45.51 -16.99
N TYR A 218 -6.62 44.64 -17.90
CA TYR A 218 -6.04 43.31 -17.68
C TYR A 218 -7.01 42.14 -17.48
N GLY A 219 -7.89 41.93 -18.47
CA GLY A 219 -8.56 40.65 -18.69
C GLY A 219 -7.79 39.80 -19.68
N ALA A 220 -6.88 38.93 -19.21
CA ALA A 220 -6.49 37.78 -20.01
C ALA A 220 -7.56 36.69 -19.83
N PRO A 221 -8.17 36.16 -20.90
CA PRO A 221 -9.10 35.05 -20.78
C PRO A 221 -8.37 33.85 -20.15
N ARG A 222 -8.95 33.28 -19.09
CA ARG A 222 -8.50 31.96 -18.62
C ARG A 222 -8.86 30.95 -19.71
N PRO A 223 -7.93 30.11 -20.19
CA PRO A 223 -8.30 29.05 -21.11
C PRO A 223 -9.28 28.10 -20.41
N PRO A 224 -10.34 27.64 -21.10
CA PRO A 224 -11.27 26.67 -20.53
C PRO A 224 -10.50 25.40 -20.14
N CYS A 225 -10.67 24.95 -18.90
CA CYS A 225 -10.11 23.68 -18.46
C CYS A 225 -10.81 22.54 -19.22
N SER A 226 -10.03 21.82 -20.05
CA SER A 226 -10.44 20.76 -20.99
C SER A 226 -11.01 19.46 -20.35
N MET A 227 -11.53 19.50 -19.13
CA MET A 227 -12.07 18.30 -18.45
C MET A 227 -13.59 18.32 -18.28
N GLY A 228 -14.26 19.42 -18.66
CA GLY A 228 -15.70 19.62 -18.44
C GLY A 228 -16.64 19.19 -19.58
N GLU A 229 -16.13 18.75 -20.74
CA GLU A 229 -16.96 18.53 -21.95
C GLU A 229 -16.80 17.13 -22.56
N ILE A 230 -17.04 16.08 -21.76
CA ILE A 230 -17.20 14.70 -22.28
C ILE A 230 -18.57 14.12 -21.88
N ILE A 231 -19.62 14.94 -21.85
CA ILE A 231 -21.00 14.44 -21.64
C ILE A 231 -21.99 15.01 -22.67
N HIS A 232 -21.57 15.41 -23.87
CA HIS A 232 -22.55 15.60 -24.97
C HIS A 232 -21.96 15.19 -26.32
N ASN A 233 -22.65 14.25 -26.96
CA ASN A 233 -22.31 13.60 -28.23
C ASN A 233 -22.58 14.57 -29.41
N GLN A 234 -21.60 15.38 -29.83
CA GLN A 234 -21.68 16.20 -31.05
C GLN A 234 -20.49 15.93 -32.00
N PRO A 235 -20.69 15.94 -33.34
CA PRO A 235 -19.64 15.69 -34.31
C PRO A 235 -18.68 16.89 -34.43
N PRO A 236 -17.40 16.67 -34.83
CA PRO A 236 -16.39 17.71 -34.80
C PRO A 236 -16.60 18.76 -35.89
N ILE A 237 -16.52 20.02 -35.49
CA ILE A 237 -16.43 21.19 -36.38
C ILE A 237 -14.97 21.29 -36.88
N GLN A 238 -14.79 21.30 -38.20
CA GLN A 238 -13.50 21.51 -38.86
C GLN A 238 -12.98 22.92 -38.58
N SER A 239 -11.79 23.04 -37.98
CA SER A 239 -11.03 24.29 -37.92
C SER A 239 -10.02 24.33 -39.07
N ASN A 240 -10.21 25.24 -40.02
CA ASN A 240 -9.22 25.56 -41.04
C ASN A 240 -8.05 26.36 -40.43
N GLU A 241 -6.83 25.83 -40.53
CA GLU A 241 -5.60 26.57 -40.24
C GLU A 241 -5.27 27.57 -41.37
N PRO A 242 -4.76 28.79 -41.06
CA PRO A 242 -4.26 29.70 -42.08
C PRO A 242 -2.82 29.39 -42.46
N THR A 243 -2.61 29.10 -43.75
CA THR A 243 -1.33 28.83 -44.42
C THR A 243 -0.37 30.01 -44.34
N GLY A 244 0.88 29.79 -43.92
CA GLY A 244 1.98 30.76 -43.98
C GLY A 244 2.55 30.96 -45.40
N PRO A 245 3.20 32.10 -45.69
CA PRO A 245 3.65 32.44 -47.03
C PRO A 245 4.88 31.65 -47.50
N GLN A 246 4.84 31.19 -48.75
CA GLN A 246 5.94 30.55 -49.47
C GLN A 246 7.03 31.56 -49.83
N ILE A 247 8.29 31.23 -49.52
CA ILE A 247 9.47 31.95 -50.00
C ILE A 247 10.00 31.21 -51.24
N ALA A 248 9.96 31.89 -52.38
CA ALA A 248 10.53 31.41 -53.63
C ALA A 248 12.03 31.73 -53.70
N SER A 249 12.80 30.72 -54.08
CA SER A 249 14.21 30.77 -54.42
C SER A 249 14.46 31.46 -55.77
N GLN A 250 15.50 32.29 -55.83
CA GLN A 250 16.36 32.47 -57.01
C GLN A 250 17.81 32.25 -56.56
#